data_AF-A0A8J2THW1-F1
#
_entry.id   AF-A0A8J2THW1-F1
#
_cell.length_a   1.000
_cell.length_b   1.000
_cell.length_c   1.000
_cell.angle_alpha   90.00
_cell.angle_beta   90.00
_cell.angle_gamma   90.00
#
_symmetry.space_group_name_H-M   'P 1'
#
loop_
_entity.id
_entity.type
_entity.pdbx_description
1 polymer ?
#
loop_
_entity_poly.entity_id
_entity_poly.type
_entity_poly.pdbx_seq_one_letter_code
_entity_poly.pdbx_strand_id
1 'polypeptide(L)'
;MYSVAIMPILVGSLIAFSETKQFNTIIFLIFLGAAILILAWENLSNDVFDSETGIDKNKTHSVVNLTGNKSLVFWLSNLCLGSGILGILAITGWQQDPTVLELILLCCLLGYTYQGPPFRLGYQGLGEIICFFAFGPLAIAAAYYSQTQSFSITSLAASIIIGITTSIILFCSHFHQAEDDLAAGKRSPIVRLGTAKGSLVLTWSTYSVFLFTVLFVILKIYPVATR
;
A
#
# COMPACT_ATOMS: atom_id res chain seq x y z
N MET A 1 -5.65 -9.63 -1.28
CA MET A 1 -4.39 -8.85 -1.20
C MET A 1 -4.21 -7.89 -2.37
N TYR A 2 -4.28 -8.34 -3.63
CA TYR A 2 -4.04 -7.44 -4.78
C TYR A 2 -5.06 -6.31 -4.98
N SER A 3 -6.27 -6.40 -4.40
CA SER A 3 -7.22 -5.28 -4.42
C SER A 3 -6.64 -3.99 -3.81
N VAL A 4 -5.81 -4.12 -2.77
CA VAL A 4 -5.15 -2.99 -2.09
C VAL A 4 -4.10 -2.32 -2.99
N ALA A 5 -3.49 -3.07 -3.91
CA ALA A 5 -2.60 -2.53 -4.93
C ALA A 5 -3.34 -1.77 -6.03
N ILE A 6 -4.46 -2.34 -6.47
CA ILE A 6 -5.15 -1.89 -7.68
C ILE A 6 -6.00 -0.64 -7.38
N MET A 7 -6.64 -0.57 -6.22
CA MET A 7 -7.56 0.52 -5.88
C MET A 7 -6.90 1.90 -5.88
N PRO A 8 -5.73 2.14 -5.26
CA PRO A 8 -5.04 3.44 -5.34
C PRO A 8 -4.78 3.90 -6.78
N ILE A 9 -4.39 2.96 -7.64
CA ILE A 9 -4.03 3.23 -9.04
C ILE A 9 -5.28 3.58 -9.84
N LEU A 10 -6.34 2.80 -9.68
CA LEU A 10 -7.63 3.07 -10.31
C LEU A 10 -8.18 4.42 -9.86
N VAL A 11 -8.22 4.68 -8.56
CA VAL A 11 -8.77 5.92 -8.00
C VAL A 11 -7.98 7.13 -8.49
N GLY A 12 -6.65 7.12 -8.38
CA GLY A 12 -5.81 8.23 -8.85
C GLY A 12 -5.97 8.49 -10.35
N SER A 13 -6.00 7.42 -11.15
CA SER A 13 -6.14 7.53 -12.62
C SER A 13 -7.54 7.95 -13.06
N LEU A 14 -8.59 7.52 -12.36
CA LEU A 14 -9.97 7.92 -12.66
C LEU A 14 -10.27 9.35 -12.23
N ILE A 15 -9.67 9.83 -11.14
CA ILE A 15 -9.73 11.24 -10.76
C ILE A 15 -9.03 12.10 -11.82
N ALA A 16 -7.84 11.69 -12.27
CA ALA A 16 -7.14 12.33 -13.38
C ALA A 16 -8.01 12.43 -14.64
N PHE A 17 -8.68 11.33 -15.03
CA PHE A 17 -9.61 11.33 -16.15
C PHE A 17 -10.82 12.24 -15.93
N SER A 18 -11.38 12.23 -14.72
CA SER A 18 -12.52 13.08 -14.37
C SER A 18 -12.20 14.57 -14.53
N GLU A 19 -11.01 14.99 -14.09
CA GLU A 19 -10.57 16.38 -14.10
C GLU A 19 -10.06 16.86 -15.47
N THR A 20 -9.31 16.02 -16.19
CA THR A 20 -8.65 16.41 -17.45
C THR A 20 -9.40 15.97 -18.71
N LYS A 21 -10.32 15.00 -18.59
CA LYS A 21 -10.95 14.27 -19.70
C LYS A 21 -9.96 13.55 -20.64
N GLN A 22 -8.71 13.40 -20.21
CA GLN A 22 -7.67 12.68 -20.92
C GLN A 22 -7.27 11.44 -20.11
N PHE A 23 -6.97 10.36 -20.82
CA PHE A 23 -6.53 9.12 -20.19
C PHE A 23 -5.49 8.44 -21.09
N ASN A 24 -4.27 8.28 -20.57
CA ASN A 24 -3.23 7.56 -21.27
C ASN A 24 -3.23 6.10 -20.83
N THR A 25 -3.89 5.26 -21.62
CA THR A 25 -4.02 3.82 -21.35
C THR A 25 -2.66 3.11 -21.29
N ILE A 26 -1.67 3.55 -22.08
CA ILE A 26 -0.34 2.93 -22.07
C ILE A 26 0.35 3.20 -20.74
N ILE A 27 0.38 4.46 -20.29
CA ILE A 27 0.96 4.82 -18.98
C ILE A 27 0.21 4.10 -17.86
N PHE A 28 -1.12 4.04 -17.92
CA PHE A 28 -1.93 3.34 -16.93
C PHE A 28 -1.57 1.85 -16.83
N LEU A 29 -1.45 1.15 -17.96
CA LEU A 29 -1.12 -0.29 -17.98
C LEU A 29 0.31 -0.55 -17.51
N ILE A 30 1.27 0.29 -17.89
CA ILE A 30 2.67 0.20 -17.42
C ILE A 30 2.71 0.42 -15.90
N PHE A 31 2.04 1.46 -15.39
CA PHE A 31 2.01 1.77 -13.97
C PHE A 31 1.33 0.65 -13.16
N LEU A 32 0.19 0.13 -13.64
CA LEU A 32 -0.53 -0.96 -13.01
C LEU A 32 0.33 -2.24 -12.94
N GLY A 33 0.97 -2.61 -14.04
CA GLY A 33 1.90 -3.74 -14.08
C GLY A 33 3.08 -3.55 -13.13
N ALA A 34 3.68 -2.36 -13.12
CA ALA A 34 4.79 -2.03 -12.23
C ALA A 34 4.39 -2.14 -10.75
N ALA A 35 3.23 -1.61 -10.38
CA ALA A 35 2.74 -1.66 -9.01
C ALA A 35 2.42 -3.10 -8.54
N ILE A 36 1.85 -3.93 -9.41
CA ILE A 36 1.62 -5.36 -9.11
C ILE A 36 2.95 -6.06 -8.85
N LEU A 37 3.97 -5.79 -9.66
CA LEU A 37 5.32 -6.36 -9.49
C LEU A 37 5.99 -5.86 -8.19
N ILE A 38 5.86 -4.58 -7.86
CA ILE A 38 6.40 -4.03 -6.60
C ILE A 38 5.70 -4.65 -5.39
N LEU A 39 4.37 -4.84 -5.42
CA LEU A 39 3.68 -5.58 -4.36
C LEU A 39 4.04 -7.06 -4.31
N ALA A 40 4.32 -7.70 -5.45
CA ALA A 40 4.85 -9.05 -5.47
C ALA A 40 6.22 -9.09 -4.78
N TRP A 41 7.08 -8.08 -5.02
CA TRP A 41 8.34 -7.93 -4.30
C TRP A 41 8.14 -7.82 -2.79
N GLU A 42 7.28 -6.92 -2.30
CA GLU A 42 6.98 -6.77 -0.86
C GLU A 42 6.59 -8.13 -0.25
N ASN A 43 5.59 -8.81 -0.82
CA ASN A 43 5.10 -10.08 -0.28
C ASN A 43 6.16 -11.19 -0.29
N LEU A 44 6.90 -11.34 -1.39
CA LEU A 44 7.92 -12.37 -1.50
C LEU A 44 9.13 -12.08 -0.60
N SER A 45 9.53 -10.81 -0.49
CA SER A 45 10.62 -10.42 0.40
C SER A 45 10.21 -10.55 1.87
N ASN A 46 8.92 -10.38 2.20
CA ASN A 46 8.42 -10.57 3.55
C ASN A 46 8.59 -12.04 3.97
N ASP A 47 8.19 -12.98 3.10
CA ASP A 47 8.40 -14.41 3.36
C ASP A 47 9.88 -14.78 3.50
N VAL A 48 10.76 -14.12 2.71
CA VAL A 48 12.22 -14.30 2.86
C VAL A 48 12.70 -13.82 4.24
N PHE A 49 12.29 -12.62 4.68
CA PHE A 49 12.70 -12.07 5.98
C PHE A 49 12.09 -12.83 7.15
N ASP A 50 10.81 -13.21 7.06
CA ASP A 50 10.12 -13.97 8.10
C ASP A 50 10.71 -15.39 8.23
N SER A 51 11.18 -16.00 7.13
CA SER A 51 11.88 -17.29 7.18
C SER A 51 13.17 -17.26 8.02
N GLU A 52 13.85 -16.11 8.11
CA GLU A 52 15.05 -15.95 8.94
C GLU A 52 14.74 -15.86 10.43
N THR A 53 13.53 -15.43 10.77
CA THR A 53 13.07 -15.28 12.17
C THR A 53 12.44 -16.55 12.72
N GLY A 54 12.09 -17.51 11.86
CA GLY A 54 11.39 -18.74 12.22
C GLY A 54 9.88 -18.56 12.46
N ILE A 55 9.35 -17.34 12.28
CA ILE A 55 7.92 -17.02 12.42
C ILE A 55 7.10 -17.72 11.34
N ASP A 56 7.68 -17.91 10.16
CA ASP A 56 7.01 -18.54 9.03
C ASP A 56 6.82 -20.06 9.18
N LYS A 57 7.34 -20.74 10.23
CA LYS A 57 7.27 -22.21 10.35
C LYS A 57 5.86 -22.80 10.18
N ASN A 58 4.82 -22.08 10.62
CA ASN A 58 3.43 -22.50 10.52
C ASN A 58 2.64 -21.76 9.42
N LYS A 59 3.28 -20.87 8.65
CA LYS A 59 2.65 -20.09 7.59
C LYS A 59 2.61 -20.91 6.30
N THR A 60 1.53 -21.67 6.12
CA THR A 60 1.31 -22.58 4.97
C THR A 60 1.32 -21.87 3.61
N HIS A 61 1.02 -20.58 3.59
CA HIS A 61 1.01 -19.77 2.37
C HIS A 61 2.35 -19.06 2.07
N SER A 62 3.38 -19.22 2.92
CA SER A 62 4.71 -18.66 2.66
C SER A 62 5.32 -19.31 1.44
N VAL A 63 5.73 -18.52 0.45
CA VAL A 63 6.33 -19.03 -0.79
C VAL A 63 7.69 -19.70 -0.50
N VAL A 64 8.40 -19.26 0.53
CA VAL A 64 9.63 -19.91 0.99
C VAL A 64 9.35 -21.32 1.49
N ASN A 65 8.27 -21.52 2.26
CA ASN A 65 7.87 -22.85 2.73
C ASN A 65 7.38 -23.76 1.60
N LEU A 66 6.60 -23.20 0.66
CA LEU A 66 6.07 -23.95 -0.48
C LEU A 66 7.16 -24.42 -1.44
N THR A 67 8.19 -23.58 -1.66
CA THR A 67 9.29 -23.91 -2.56
C THR A 67 10.45 -24.63 -1.88
N GLY A 68 10.57 -24.51 -0.56
CA GLY A 68 11.75 -24.95 0.20
C GLY A 68 13.05 -24.23 -0.16
N ASN A 69 12.98 -23.16 -0.97
CA ASN A 69 14.15 -22.50 -1.54
C ASN A 69 14.10 -20.97 -1.34
N LYS A 70 14.60 -20.53 -0.19
CA LYS A 70 14.69 -19.11 0.16
C LYS A 70 15.47 -18.28 -0.87
N SER A 71 16.56 -18.81 -1.42
CA SER A 71 17.40 -18.10 -2.39
C SER A 71 16.63 -17.81 -3.69
N LEU A 72 15.85 -18.79 -4.16
CA LEU A 72 14.97 -18.62 -5.32
C LEU A 72 13.92 -17.52 -5.07
N VAL A 73 13.26 -17.54 -3.91
CA VAL A 73 12.24 -16.53 -3.58
C VAL A 73 12.86 -15.14 -3.45
N PHE A 74 14.07 -15.03 -2.89
CA PHE A 74 14.80 -13.77 -2.81
C PHE A 74 15.13 -13.20 -4.20
N TRP A 75 15.65 -14.01 -5.12
CA TRP A 75 15.95 -13.55 -6.47
C TRP A 75 14.68 -13.22 -7.27
N LEU A 76 13.62 -14.02 -7.13
CA LEU A 76 12.33 -13.73 -7.76
C LEU A 76 11.74 -12.42 -7.25
N SER A 77 11.78 -12.20 -5.94
CA SER A 77 11.37 -10.95 -5.31
C SER A 77 12.12 -9.74 -5.88
N ASN A 78 13.45 -9.80 -5.95
CA ASN A 78 14.25 -8.71 -6.53
C ASN A 78 14.05 -8.53 -8.03
N LEU A 79 13.75 -9.60 -8.77
CA LEU A 79 13.37 -9.51 -10.18
C LEU A 79 12.05 -8.77 -10.34
N CYS A 80 11.05 -9.06 -9.50
CA CYS A 80 9.80 -8.31 -9.46
C CYS A 80 10.04 -6.81 -9.16
N LEU A 81 10.87 -6.48 -8.16
CA LEU A 81 11.23 -5.09 -7.87
C LEU A 81 11.89 -4.42 -9.08
N GLY A 82 12.92 -5.04 -9.64
CA GLY A 82 13.66 -4.52 -10.77
C GLY A 82 12.75 -4.28 -11.98
N SER A 83 11.90 -5.24 -12.34
CA SER A 83 10.94 -5.09 -13.43
C SER A 83 9.89 -4.01 -13.15
N GLY A 84 9.42 -3.89 -11.90
CA GLY A 84 8.50 -2.82 -11.50
C GLY A 84 9.14 -1.44 -11.64
N ILE A 85 10.35 -1.25 -11.12
CA ILE A 85 11.10 0.01 -11.22
C ILE A 85 11.43 0.34 -12.68
N LEU A 86 11.76 -0.64 -13.53
CA LEU A 86 11.95 -0.41 -14.96
C LEU A 86 10.68 0.13 -15.64
N GLY A 87 9.49 -0.36 -15.26
CA GLY A 87 8.22 0.19 -15.73
C GLY A 87 8.02 1.66 -15.33
N ILE A 88 8.35 2.02 -14.09
CA ILE A 88 8.27 3.40 -13.61
C ILE A 88 9.32 4.30 -14.27
N LEU A 89 10.52 3.78 -14.54
CA LEU A 89 11.56 4.48 -15.30
C LEU A 89 11.13 4.72 -16.76
N ALA A 90 10.39 3.80 -17.37
CA ALA A 90 9.82 4.02 -18.70
C ALA A 90 8.82 5.19 -18.72
N ILE A 91 7.97 5.30 -17.70
CA ILE A 91 7.06 6.44 -17.53
C ILE A 91 7.85 7.74 -17.33
N THR A 92 8.84 7.71 -16.44
CA THR A 92 9.74 8.84 -16.15
C THR A 92 10.45 9.34 -17.41
N GLY A 93 11.00 8.43 -18.21
CA GLY A 93 11.66 8.76 -19.47
C GLY A 93 10.70 9.26 -20.54
N TRP A 94 9.46 8.75 -20.59
CA TRP A 94 8.44 9.28 -21.49
C TRP A 94 8.06 10.72 -21.12
N GLN A 95 7.87 10.97 -19.83
CA GLN A 95 7.38 12.26 -19.30
C GLN A 95 8.48 13.29 -19.10
N GLN A 96 9.74 12.87 -19.11
CA GLN A 96 10.92 13.68 -18.77
C GLN A 96 10.79 14.33 -17.38
N ASP A 97 10.18 13.61 -16.43
CA ASP A 97 9.87 14.10 -15.09
C ASP A 97 10.08 12.97 -14.05
N PRO A 98 10.97 13.14 -13.04
CA PRO A 98 11.28 12.11 -12.05
C PRO A 98 10.22 11.95 -10.94
N THR A 99 9.21 12.81 -10.86
CA THR A 99 8.28 12.88 -9.72
C THR A 99 7.60 11.53 -9.44
N VAL A 100 7.17 10.81 -10.48
CA VAL A 100 6.54 9.49 -10.32
C VAL A 100 7.52 8.47 -9.72
N LEU A 101 8.79 8.50 -10.18
CA LEU A 101 9.84 7.64 -9.65
C LEU A 101 10.12 7.96 -8.18
N GLU A 102 10.23 9.23 -7.80
CA GLU A 102 10.47 9.66 -6.42
C GLU A 102 9.37 9.17 -5.47
N LEU A 103 8.10 9.34 -5.86
CA LEU A 103 6.96 8.87 -5.07
C LEU A 103 6.97 7.35 -4.90
N ILE A 104 7.26 6.60 -5.96
CA ILE A 104 7.33 5.13 -5.91
C ILE A 104 8.54 4.65 -5.10
N LEU A 105 9.70 5.29 -5.23
CA LEU A 105 10.87 4.95 -4.42
C LEU A 105 10.60 5.18 -2.93
N LEU A 106 9.85 6.23 -2.58
CA LEU A 106 9.40 6.46 -1.21
C LEU A 106 8.42 5.36 -0.75
N CYS A 107 7.50 4.90 -1.60
CA CYS A 107 6.66 3.74 -1.29
C CYS A 107 7.49 2.47 -1.04
N CYS A 108 8.46 2.16 -1.91
CA CYS A 108 9.35 1.02 -1.75
C CYS A 108 10.20 1.13 -0.48
N LEU A 109 10.68 2.33 -0.14
CA LEU A 109 11.41 2.56 1.11
C LEU A 109 10.51 2.27 2.31
N LEU A 110 9.29 2.81 2.32
CA LEU A 110 8.31 2.59 3.38
C LEU A 110 7.98 1.09 3.54
N GLY A 111 7.70 0.39 2.46
CA GLY A 111 7.44 -1.05 2.50
C GLY A 111 8.67 -1.86 2.95
N TYR A 112 9.88 -1.55 2.46
CA TYR A 112 11.10 -2.15 3.02
C TYR A 112 11.24 -1.90 4.52
N THR A 113 11.04 -0.68 5.02
CA THR A 113 11.14 -0.40 6.47
C THR A 113 10.05 -1.09 7.29
N TYR A 114 8.91 -1.41 6.69
CA TYR A 114 7.82 -2.14 7.33
C TYR A 114 8.23 -3.58 7.68
N GLN A 115 8.84 -4.31 6.75
CA GLN A 115 9.15 -5.74 6.90
C GLN A 115 10.64 -6.08 7.04
N GLY A 116 11.53 -5.27 6.48
CA GLY A 116 12.96 -5.54 6.31
C GLY A 116 13.82 -5.23 7.54
N PRO A 117 14.90 -6.00 7.78
CA PRO A 117 15.93 -5.65 8.77
C PRO A 117 16.67 -4.34 8.41
N PRO A 118 17.14 -3.57 9.40
CA PRO A 118 17.01 -3.79 10.84
C PRO A 118 15.69 -3.22 11.43
N PHE A 119 14.89 -2.50 10.65
CA PHE A 119 13.78 -1.69 11.18
C PHE A 119 12.57 -2.52 11.59
N ARG A 120 12.03 -3.36 10.69
CA ARG A 120 10.83 -4.20 10.93
C ARG A 120 9.70 -3.42 11.62
N LEU A 121 9.35 -2.23 11.13
CA LEU A 121 8.42 -1.34 11.81
C LEU A 121 7.01 -1.93 11.95
N GLY A 122 6.62 -2.88 11.10
CA GLY A 122 5.38 -3.66 11.25
C GLY A 122 5.35 -4.46 12.56
N TYR A 123 6.49 -5.01 12.98
CA TYR A 123 6.63 -5.72 14.26
C TYR A 123 6.55 -4.76 15.45
N GLN A 124 6.85 -3.48 15.22
CA GLN A 124 6.79 -2.42 16.21
C GLN A 124 5.41 -1.74 16.29
N GLY A 125 4.40 -2.25 15.59
CA GLY A 125 3.04 -1.71 15.62
C GLY A 125 2.90 -0.35 14.94
N LEU A 126 3.77 -0.05 13.96
CA LEU A 126 3.69 1.14 13.10
C LEU A 126 3.14 0.82 11.69
N GLY A 127 2.65 -0.42 11.51
CA GLY A 127 2.22 -0.92 10.21
C GLY A 127 1.10 -0.10 9.58
N GLU A 128 0.10 0.27 10.36
CA GLU A 128 -1.06 1.04 9.90
C GLU A 128 -0.66 2.43 9.41
N ILE A 129 0.29 3.10 10.07
CA ILE A 129 0.76 4.43 9.68
C ILE A 129 1.50 4.33 8.35
N ILE A 130 2.40 3.35 8.21
CA ILE A 130 3.14 3.12 6.97
C ILE A 130 2.19 2.76 5.84
N CYS A 131 1.22 1.89 6.12
CA CYS A 131 0.19 1.48 5.17
C CYS A 131 -0.66 2.68 4.70
N PHE A 132 -1.06 3.57 5.62
CA PHE A 132 -1.77 4.81 5.29
C PHE A 132 -1.00 5.65 4.27
N PHE A 133 0.28 5.96 4.55
CA PHE A 133 1.07 6.83 3.68
C PHE A 133 1.41 6.19 2.34
N ALA A 134 1.78 4.91 2.34
CA ALA A 134 2.17 4.18 1.14
C ALA A 134 0.99 4.00 0.17
N PHE A 135 -0.15 3.50 0.64
CA PHE A 135 -1.30 3.18 -0.21
C PHE A 135 -2.29 4.35 -0.39
N GLY A 136 -2.29 5.31 0.53
CA GLY A 136 -3.08 6.53 0.43
C GLY A 136 -2.32 7.59 -0.36
N PRO A 137 -1.79 8.63 0.31
CA PRO A 137 -1.19 9.80 -0.35
C PRO A 137 -0.17 9.46 -1.45
N LEU A 138 0.79 8.58 -1.19
CA LEU A 138 1.89 8.36 -2.13
C LEU A 138 1.44 7.59 -3.38
N ALA A 139 0.81 6.42 -3.22
CA ALA A 139 0.36 5.63 -4.37
C ALA A 139 -0.69 6.36 -5.21
N ILE A 140 -1.63 7.08 -4.59
CA ILE A 140 -2.67 7.82 -5.32
C ILE A 140 -2.09 9.05 -6.01
N ALA A 141 -1.19 9.79 -5.35
CA ALA A 141 -0.48 10.89 -5.98
C ALA A 141 0.36 10.40 -7.17
N ALA A 142 1.09 9.29 -7.02
CA ALA A 142 1.90 8.73 -8.10
C ALA A 142 1.05 8.31 -9.31
N ALA A 143 -0.10 7.66 -9.06
CA ALA A 143 -1.02 7.27 -10.13
C ALA A 143 -1.65 8.49 -10.82
N TYR A 144 -2.14 9.47 -10.06
CA TYR A 144 -2.70 10.71 -10.61
C TYR A 144 -1.65 11.52 -11.40
N TYR A 145 -0.44 11.68 -10.83
CA TYR A 145 0.65 12.42 -11.45
C TYR A 145 1.14 11.71 -12.72
N SER A 146 1.16 10.37 -12.75
CA SER A 146 1.49 9.61 -13.97
C SER A 146 0.54 9.93 -15.13
N GLN A 147 -0.70 10.35 -14.87
CA GLN A 147 -1.65 10.69 -15.92
C GLN A 147 -1.63 12.17 -16.29
N THR A 148 -1.28 13.07 -15.36
CA THR A 148 -1.50 14.51 -15.51
C THR A 148 -0.26 15.39 -15.38
N GLN A 149 0.86 14.86 -14.87
CA GLN A 149 2.05 15.62 -14.47
C GLN A 149 1.73 16.83 -13.57
N SER A 150 0.74 16.67 -12.68
CA SER A 150 0.29 17.70 -11.75
C SER A 150 -0.20 17.08 -10.44
N PHE A 151 -0.46 17.91 -9.43
CA PHE A 151 -1.10 17.50 -8.18
C PHE A 151 -2.54 18.00 -8.11
N SER A 152 -3.42 17.22 -7.48
CA SER A 152 -4.84 17.57 -7.31
C SER A 152 -5.27 17.47 -5.86
N ILE A 153 -6.03 18.47 -5.40
CA ILE A 153 -6.65 18.50 -4.07
C ILE A 153 -7.70 17.38 -3.96
N THR A 154 -8.44 17.11 -5.04
CA THR A 154 -9.42 16.01 -5.10
C THR A 154 -8.72 14.66 -4.94
N SER A 155 -7.60 14.49 -5.64
CA SER A 155 -6.75 13.29 -5.52
C SER A 155 -6.22 13.12 -4.10
N LEU A 156 -5.73 14.20 -3.47
CA LEU A 156 -5.26 14.19 -2.09
C LEU A 156 -6.39 13.84 -1.10
N ALA A 157 -7.59 14.39 -1.28
CA ALA A 157 -8.74 14.06 -0.43
C ALA A 157 -9.14 12.58 -0.56
N ALA A 158 -9.15 12.03 -1.77
CA ALA A 158 -9.39 10.61 -2.02
C ALA A 158 -8.32 9.72 -1.36
N SER A 159 -7.08 10.19 -1.36
CA SER A 159 -5.97 9.48 -0.76
C SER A 159 -6.11 9.27 0.76
N ILE A 160 -6.74 10.23 1.46
CA ILE A 160 -7.01 10.11 2.90
C ILE A 160 -8.01 8.99 3.17
N ILE A 161 -9.10 8.93 2.39
CA ILE A 161 -10.12 7.88 2.53
C ILE A 161 -9.52 6.51 2.23
N ILE A 162 -8.84 6.37 1.08
CA ILE A 162 -8.23 5.09 0.68
C ILE A 162 -7.15 4.66 1.68
N GLY A 163 -6.32 5.59 2.15
CA GLY A 163 -5.31 5.32 3.18
C GLY A 163 -5.92 4.80 4.48
N ILE A 164 -6.99 5.44 4.98
CA ILE A 164 -7.70 4.99 6.19
C ILE A 164 -8.30 3.59 5.97
N THR A 165 -9.01 3.38 4.86
CA THR A 165 -9.66 2.07 4.59
C THR A 165 -8.64 0.95 4.44
N THR A 166 -7.49 1.22 3.83
CA THR A 166 -6.42 0.23 3.67
C THR A 166 -5.78 -0.09 5.02
N SER A 167 -5.55 0.93 5.85
CA SER A 167 -5.04 0.75 7.21
C SER A 167 -6.02 -0.02 8.09
N ILE A 168 -7.33 0.18 7.92
CA ILE A 168 -8.37 -0.61 8.60
C ILE A 168 -8.29 -2.08 8.18
N ILE A 169 -8.09 -2.38 6.88
CA ILE A 169 -7.95 -3.77 6.41
C ILE A 169 -6.76 -4.45 7.09
N LEU A 170 -5.61 -3.77 7.18
CA LEU A 170 -4.44 -4.27 7.91
C LEU A 170 -4.74 -4.43 9.40
N PHE A 171 -5.34 -3.43 10.03
CA PHE A 171 -5.69 -3.47 11.45
C PHE A 171 -6.61 -4.65 11.79
N CYS A 172 -7.58 -4.95 10.92
CA CYS A 172 -8.50 -6.07 11.07
C CYS A 172 -7.81 -7.43 11.03
N SER A 173 -6.68 -7.58 10.30
CA SER A 173 -5.98 -8.87 10.24
C SER A 173 -5.36 -9.25 11.59
N HIS A 174 -5.03 -8.27 12.43
CA HIS A 174 -4.45 -8.51 13.75
C HIS A 174 -5.42 -9.14 14.76
N PHE A 175 -6.74 -9.07 14.57
CA PHE A 175 -7.69 -9.66 15.52
C PHE A 175 -7.61 -11.18 15.57
N HIS A 176 -7.41 -11.82 14.43
CA HIS A 176 -7.32 -13.29 14.34
C HIS A 176 -5.90 -13.81 14.61
N GLN A 177 -4.91 -12.91 14.62
CA GLN A 177 -3.48 -13.24 14.72
C GLN A 177 -2.87 -12.83 16.06
N ALA A 178 -3.66 -12.36 17.02
CA ALA A 178 -3.13 -11.79 18.26
C ALA A 178 -2.25 -12.77 19.05
N GLU A 179 -2.66 -14.04 19.13
CA GLU A 179 -1.88 -15.08 19.83
C GLU A 179 -0.58 -15.41 19.09
N ASP A 180 -0.65 -15.57 17.77
CA ASP A 180 0.51 -15.83 16.91
C ASP A 180 1.50 -14.66 16.90
N ASP A 181 1.00 -13.42 16.80
CA ASP A 181 1.79 -12.19 16.86
C ASP A 181 2.52 -12.09 18.19
N LEU A 182 1.84 -12.38 19.31
CA LEU A 182 2.44 -12.36 20.64
C LEU A 182 3.54 -13.43 20.77
N ALA A 183 3.28 -14.65 20.30
CA ALA A 183 4.26 -15.75 20.32
C ALA A 183 5.49 -15.44 19.44
N ALA A 184 5.28 -14.71 18.34
CA ALA A 184 6.32 -14.23 17.44
C ALA A 184 7.08 -12.99 17.96
N GLY A 185 6.70 -12.45 19.12
CA GLY A 185 7.29 -11.22 19.68
C GLY A 185 6.88 -9.94 18.95
N LYS A 186 5.88 -10.00 18.05
CA LYS A 186 5.30 -8.83 17.40
C LYS A 186 4.47 -8.04 18.40
N ARG A 187 4.66 -6.73 18.39
CA ARG A 187 3.88 -5.80 19.21
C ARG A 187 2.79 -5.15 18.35
N SER A 188 1.96 -5.98 17.71
CA SER A 188 0.86 -5.51 16.86
C SER A 188 -0.16 -4.71 17.67
N PRO A 189 -1.00 -3.88 17.03
CA PRO A 189 -1.95 -3.04 17.76
C PRO A 189 -2.90 -3.84 18.66
N ILE A 190 -3.38 -5.00 18.20
CA ILE A 190 -4.28 -5.83 19.01
C ILE A 190 -3.55 -6.49 20.18
N VAL A 191 -2.28 -6.89 20.00
CA VAL A 191 -1.45 -7.36 21.11
C VAL A 191 -1.26 -6.27 22.18
N ARG A 192 -1.13 -4.99 21.77
CA ARG A 192 -0.96 -3.86 22.70
C ARG A 192 -2.25 -3.40 23.38
N LEU A 193 -3.33 -3.32 22.61
CA LEU A 193 -4.58 -2.70 23.04
C LEU A 193 -5.54 -3.73 23.66
N GLY A 194 -5.42 -5.00 23.27
CA GLY A 194 -6.44 -6.02 23.47
C GLY A 194 -7.62 -5.85 22.51
N THR A 195 -8.39 -6.91 22.34
CA THR A 195 -9.53 -6.97 21.39
C THR A 195 -10.60 -5.92 21.69
N ALA A 196 -10.92 -5.67 22.96
CA ALA A 196 -11.97 -4.72 23.35
C ALA A 196 -11.64 -3.25 23.01
N LYS A 197 -10.40 -2.80 23.25
CA LYS A 197 -9.98 -1.45 22.82
C LYS A 197 -9.74 -1.42 21.32
N GLY A 198 -9.23 -2.50 20.75
CA GLY A 198 -9.06 -2.64 19.30
C GLY A 198 -10.36 -2.46 18.54
N SER A 199 -11.48 -3.05 19.00
CA SER A 199 -12.78 -2.89 18.36
C SER A 199 -13.29 -1.46 18.41
N LEU A 200 -12.98 -0.70 19.47
CA LEU A 200 -13.29 0.73 19.55
C LEU A 200 -12.48 1.53 18.52
N VAL A 201 -11.18 1.27 18.39
CA VAL A 201 -10.33 1.92 17.37
C VAL A 201 -10.88 1.65 15.98
N LEU A 202 -11.19 0.39 15.66
CA LEU A 202 -11.82 0.02 14.39
C LEU A 202 -13.10 0.81 14.14
N THR A 203 -13.99 0.87 15.14
CA THR A 203 -15.26 1.61 15.06
C THR A 203 -15.03 3.09 14.75
N TRP A 204 -14.13 3.75 15.47
CA TRP A 204 -13.81 5.17 15.26
C TRP A 204 -13.11 5.44 13.93
N SER A 205 -12.21 4.56 13.49
CA SER A 205 -11.58 4.63 12.17
C SER A 205 -12.60 4.46 11.05
N THR A 206 -13.61 3.61 11.21
CA THR A 206 -14.71 3.51 10.24
C THR A 206 -15.57 4.77 10.23
N TYR A 207 -15.91 5.33 11.39
CA TYR A 207 -16.64 6.61 11.46
C TYR A 207 -15.87 7.76 10.81
N SER A 208 -14.53 7.79 10.94
CA SER A 208 -13.72 8.86 10.34
C SER A 208 -13.79 8.85 8.82
N VAL A 209 -13.93 7.68 8.17
CA VAL A 209 -14.14 7.58 6.70
C VAL A 209 -15.40 8.34 6.27
N PHE A 210 -16.51 8.13 6.97
CA PHE A 210 -17.76 8.83 6.68
C PHE A 210 -17.64 10.33 6.99
N LEU A 211 -17.01 10.68 8.12
CA LEU A 211 -16.78 12.07 8.51
C LEU A 211 -15.96 12.82 7.46
N PHE A 212 -14.84 12.26 7.00
CA PHE A 212 -14.01 12.85 5.95
C PHE A 212 -14.76 12.96 4.62
N THR A 213 -15.56 11.95 4.27
CA THR A 213 -16.40 12.01 3.06
C THR A 213 -17.38 13.17 3.12
N VAL A 214 -18.12 13.33 4.22
CA VAL A 214 -19.04 14.45 4.43
C VAL A 214 -18.30 15.78 4.43
N LEU A 215 -17.14 15.85 5.09
CA LEU A 215 -16.30 17.04 5.12
C LEU A 215 -15.87 17.45 3.70
N PHE A 216 -15.39 16.52 2.87
CA PHE A 216 -14.96 16.82 1.50
C PHE A 216 -16.11 17.23 0.59
N VAL A 217 -17.32 16.76 0.83
CA VAL A 217 -18.53 17.27 0.16
C VAL A 217 -18.86 18.69 0.61
N ILE A 218 -18.82 19.00 1.91
CA ILE A 218 -19.07 20.35 2.45
C ILE A 218 -18.04 21.35 1.90
N LEU A 219 -16.77 20.94 1.83
CA LEU A 219 -15.67 21.73 1.27
C LEU A 219 -15.72 21.85 -0.26
N LYS A 220 -16.72 21.24 -0.92
CA LYS A 220 -16.89 21.21 -2.38
C LYS A 220 -15.70 20.60 -3.14
N ILE A 221 -14.91 19.75 -2.46
CA ILE A 221 -13.86 18.94 -3.09
C ILE A 221 -14.51 17.77 -3.82
N TYR A 222 -15.52 17.15 -3.20
CA TYR A 222 -16.34 16.12 -3.84
C TYR A 222 -17.68 16.66 -4.34
N PRO A 223 -18.18 16.14 -5.47
CA PRO A 223 -19.51 16.49 -5.95
C PRO A 223 -20.59 15.92 -5.02
N VAL A 224 -21.70 16.66 -4.88
CA VAL A 224 -22.89 16.20 -4.13
C VAL A 224 -23.63 15.08 -4.87
N ALA A 225 -23.53 15.06 -6.20
CA ALA A 225 -24.09 14.03 -7.06
C ALA A 225 -23.21 13.86 -8.32
N THR A 226 -23.09 12.63 -8.80
CA THR A 226 -22.56 12.33 -10.13
C THR A 226 -23.54 12.86 -11.18
N ARG A 227 -23.05 13.73 -12.09
CA ARG A 227 -23.81 14.22 -13.25
C ARG A 227 -23.73 13.25 -14.41
#